data_AF-A0A957VAD9-F1
#
_entry.id   AF-A0A957VAD9-F1
#
_cell.length_a   1.000
_cell.length_b   1.000
_cell.length_c   1.000
_cell.angle_alpha   90.00
_cell.angle_beta   90.00
_cell.angle_gamma   90.00
#
_symmetry.space_group_name_H-M   'P 1'
#
loop_
_entity.id
_entity.type
_entity.pdbx_description
1 polymer ?
#
loop_
_entity_poly.entity_id
_entity_poly.type
_entity_poly.pdbx_seq_one_letter_code
_entity_poly.pdbx_strand_id
1 'polypeptide(L)'
;MVVLPLWTQARQVGVLLLEGDAPHDFSRREIRPYLSLLGQLTVAVENQRLYEQTQQRAAELALAKDAAEMASRAKSDFLASMSHELRTPLNGILGYAQILKRDGRLAPPQANAVKIIQDSGEHLLTLINDILDLAKIEARKLELNLTDFQFSHFLEGIIGMFSLRAQQKETVRFAYEAVTDLPTVIRADEKRLRQILLNLLSNALKFTDTGQVVFQVGAVRHAQQEGSNGVWRPQPGQSTEQFQPGQLRFAIIDTGIGISPQQLEKIFLPFEQACEPARRAEGTGLGLAITQNLVEAMGGNLQVNSTPGQGSHFSLEVKFPMLWSPVDASVQSSHPWRPPQPATAFLEEELTPPPPEELAILLDLAMKGEIRALKRRVSHVEQLDEKFKPFARKLSQFVKKYDEVQILALIGKYAG
;
A
#
# COMPACT_ATOMS: atom_id res chain seq x y z
N MET A 1 0.45 0.73 -77.23
CA MET A 1 0.30 0.77 -75.75
C MET A 1 0.94 -0.47 -75.17
N VAL A 2 1.70 -0.37 -74.08
CA VAL A 2 2.21 -1.53 -73.32
C VAL A 2 1.86 -1.39 -71.84
N VAL A 3 1.49 -2.50 -71.21
CA VAL A 3 1.12 -2.57 -69.79
C VAL A 3 2.23 -3.28 -69.04
N LEU A 4 2.81 -2.60 -68.06
CA LEU A 4 3.91 -3.13 -67.24
C LEU A 4 3.42 -3.29 -65.79
N PRO A 5 3.30 -4.53 -65.28
CA PRO A 5 2.76 -4.76 -63.94
C PRO A 5 3.77 -4.42 -62.83
N LEU A 6 3.27 -3.86 -61.73
CA LEU A 6 4.03 -3.61 -60.50
C LEU A 6 3.85 -4.79 -59.56
N TRP A 7 4.92 -5.55 -59.31
CA TRP A 7 4.89 -6.78 -58.52
C TRP A 7 5.71 -6.64 -57.23
N THR A 8 5.09 -6.99 -56.11
CA THR A 8 5.81 -7.36 -54.89
C THR A 8 6.10 -8.86 -54.91
N GLN A 9 6.91 -9.37 -53.97
CA GLN A 9 7.20 -10.81 -53.86
C GLN A 9 5.94 -11.68 -53.66
N ALA A 10 4.84 -11.10 -53.18
CA ALA A 10 3.62 -11.83 -52.82
C ALA A 10 2.39 -11.50 -53.68
N ARG A 11 2.35 -10.33 -54.34
CA ARG A 11 1.16 -9.88 -55.09
C ARG A 11 1.45 -8.75 -56.07
N GLN A 12 0.59 -8.58 -57.07
CA GLN A 12 0.55 -7.39 -57.93
C GLN A 12 -0.07 -6.21 -57.16
N VAL A 13 0.58 -5.05 -57.21
CA VAL A 13 0.13 -3.82 -56.49
C VAL A 13 -0.34 -2.71 -57.44
N GLY A 14 -0.10 -2.85 -58.74
CA GLY A 14 -0.55 -1.89 -59.75
C GLY A 14 -0.05 -2.22 -61.16
N VAL A 15 -0.21 -1.26 -62.06
CA VAL A 15 0.29 -1.30 -63.44
C VAL A 15 0.79 0.07 -63.87
N LEU A 16 1.86 0.11 -64.67
CA LEU A 16 2.31 1.28 -65.41
C LEU A 16 1.89 1.11 -66.87
N LEU A 17 1.12 2.07 -67.39
CA LEU A 17 0.72 2.12 -68.78
C LEU A 17 1.69 3.00 -69.56
N LEU A 18 2.27 2.49 -70.64
CA LEU A 18 2.97 3.32 -71.61
C LEU A 18 2.12 3.40 -72.88
N GLU A 19 1.66 4.61 -73.18
CA GLU A 19 0.88 4.91 -74.36
C GLU A 19 1.71 5.81 -75.27
N GLY A 20 1.62 5.57 -76.58
CA GLY A 20 2.26 6.41 -77.59
C GLY A 20 1.18 7.13 -78.39
N ASP A 21 1.51 8.29 -78.94
CA ASP A 21 0.55 9.15 -79.66
C ASP A 21 0.11 8.57 -81.02
N ALA A 22 0.69 7.44 -81.44
CA ALA A 22 0.35 6.68 -82.65
C ALA A 22 0.49 5.17 -82.39
N PRO A 23 -0.08 4.29 -83.26
CA PRO A 23 0.08 2.85 -83.15
C PRO A 23 1.58 2.46 -83.14
N HIS A 24 2.07 2.03 -81.99
CA HIS A 24 3.49 1.69 -81.75
C HIS A 24 3.63 0.34 -81.04
N ASP A 25 4.52 -0.51 -81.56
CA ASP A 25 4.89 -1.78 -80.96
C ASP A 25 6.19 -1.62 -80.16
N PHE A 26 6.09 -1.71 -78.83
CA PHE A 26 7.19 -1.39 -77.93
C PHE A 26 8.22 -2.52 -77.86
N SER A 27 9.44 -2.26 -78.30
CA SER A 27 10.54 -3.23 -78.25
C SER A 27 11.11 -3.42 -76.83
N ARG A 28 11.77 -4.55 -76.59
CA ARG A 28 12.46 -4.83 -75.31
C ARG A 28 13.52 -3.78 -74.94
N ARG A 29 14.16 -3.15 -75.93
CA ARG A 29 15.17 -2.10 -75.69
C ARG A 29 14.52 -0.81 -75.19
N GLU A 30 13.31 -0.49 -75.67
CA GLU A 30 12.53 0.67 -75.24
C GLU A 30 11.91 0.47 -73.85
N ILE A 31 11.56 -0.76 -73.48
CA ILE A 31 10.99 -1.08 -72.15
C ILE A 31 12.06 -1.13 -71.05
N ARG A 32 13.29 -1.56 -71.36
CA ARG A 32 14.37 -1.82 -70.38
C ARG A 32 14.64 -0.66 -69.40
N PRO A 33 14.67 0.62 -69.80
CA PRO A 33 14.90 1.73 -68.88
C PRO A 33 13.83 1.86 -67.79
N TYR A 34 12.59 1.46 -68.09
CA TYR A 34 11.47 1.57 -67.16
C TYR A 34 11.49 0.51 -66.04
N LEU A 35 12.30 -0.55 -66.16
CA LEU A 35 12.35 -1.62 -65.15
C LEU A 35 12.81 -1.10 -63.77
N SER A 36 13.76 -0.17 -63.72
CA SER A 36 14.19 0.46 -62.46
C SER A 36 13.06 1.32 -61.85
N LEU A 37 12.31 2.01 -62.70
CA LEU A 37 11.17 2.83 -62.29
C LEU A 37 10.05 1.94 -61.74
N LEU A 38 9.75 0.79 -62.36
CA LEU A 38 8.77 -0.18 -61.85
C LEU A 38 9.11 -0.65 -60.44
N GLY A 39 10.39 -0.95 -60.16
CA GLY A 39 10.84 -1.32 -58.81
C GLY A 39 10.59 -0.21 -57.78
N GLN A 40 10.98 1.03 -58.10
CA GLN A 40 10.79 2.17 -57.21
C GLN A 40 9.30 2.49 -56.98
N LEU A 41 8.49 2.48 -58.04
CA LEU A 41 7.04 2.70 -57.95
C LEU A 41 6.34 1.59 -57.14
N THR A 42 6.74 0.33 -57.32
CA THR A 42 6.22 -0.80 -56.54
C THR A 42 6.46 -0.57 -55.04
N VAL A 43 7.69 -0.21 -54.65
CA VAL A 43 8.04 0.06 -53.25
C VAL A 43 7.29 1.28 -52.72
N ALA A 44 7.20 2.37 -53.50
CA ALA A 44 6.49 3.58 -53.09
C ALA A 44 5.00 3.33 -52.84
N VAL A 45 4.33 2.61 -53.75
CA VAL A 45 2.90 2.24 -53.61
C VAL A 45 2.67 1.34 -52.41
N GLU A 46 3.51 0.33 -52.19
CA GLU A 46 3.36 -0.56 -51.04
C GLU A 46 3.64 0.18 -49.72
N ASN A 47 4.66 1.05 -49.67
CA ASN A 47 4.94 1.87 -48.49
C ASN A 47 3.78 2.82 -48.15
N GLN A 48 3.19 3.48 -49.15
CA GLN A 48 2.04 4.34 -48.96
C GLN A 48 0.86 3.55 -48.39
N ARG A 49 0.58 2.38 -48.95
CA ARG A 49 -0.48 1.49 -48.46
C ARG A 49 -0.23 1.03 -47.03
N LEU A 50 1.00 0.61 -46.70
CA LEU A 50 1.37 0.19 -45.35
C LEU A 50 1.23 1.36 -44.37
N TYR A 51 1.66 2.56 -44.76
CA TYR A 51 1.53 3.76 -43.95
C TYR A 51 0.06 4.09 -43.66
N GLU A 52 -0.82 4.04 -44.67
CA GLU A 52 -2.27 4.24 -44.49
C GLU A 52 -2.87 3.19 -43.55
N GLN A 53 -2.50 1.92 -43.69
CA GLN A 53 -2.96 0.85 -42.80
C GLN A 53 -2.48 1.06 -41.36
N THR A 54 -1.24 1.49 -41.17
CA THR A 54 -0.71 1.81 -39.83
C THR A 54 -1.45 3.00 -39.22
N GLN A 55 -1.73 4.05 -40.01
CA GLN A 55 -2.48 5.22 -39.55
C GLN A 55 -3.92 4.86 -39.16
N GLN A 56 -4.61 4.04 -39.96
CA GLN A 56 -5.97 3.56 -39.63
C GLN A 56 -5.98 2.76 -38.32
N ARG A 57 -5.07 1.78 -38.18
CA ARG A 57 -4.95 1.00 -36.94
C ARG A 57 -4.60 1.86 -35.73
N ALA A 58 -3.74 2.86 -35.92
CA ALA A 58 -3.39 3.79 -34.85
C ALA A 58 -4.61 4.62 -34.40
N ALA A 59 -5.44 5.08 -35.33
CA ALA A 59 -6.68 5.80 -35.03
C ALA A 59 -7.71 4.91 -34.31
N GLU A 60 -7.90 3.66 -34.78
CA GLU A 60 -8.77 2.68 -34.12
C GLU A 60 -8.31 2.38 -32.69
N LEU A 61 -7.01 2.17 -32.50
CA LEU A 61 -6.41 1.95 -31.18
C LEU A 61 -6.57 3.16 -30.26
N ALA A 62 -6.41 4.38 -30.80
CA ALA A 62 -6.61 5.61 -30.02
C ALA A 62 -8.05 5.74 -29.54
N LEU A 63 -9.04 5.54 -30.42
CA LEU A 63 -10.45 5.57 -30.06
C LEU A 63 -10.81 4.49 -29.03
N ALA A 64 -10.32 3.27 -29.22
CA ALA A 64 -10.54 2.17 -28.28
C ALA A 64 -9.91 2.46 -26.91
N LYS A 65 -8.72 3.05 -26.89
CA LYS A 65 -8.03 3.47 -25.65
C LYS A 65 -8.82 4.57 -24.93
N ASP A 66 -9.26 5.61 -25.62
CA ASP A 66 -10.04 6.69 -25.02
C ASP A 66 -11.36 6.19 -24.42
N ALA A 67 -12.06 5.29 -25.13
CA ALA A 67 -13.27 4.66 -24.62
C ALA A 67 -13.00 3.82 -23.35
N ALA A 68 -11.90 3.06 -23.33
CA ALA A 68 -11.49 2.27 -22.17
C ALA A 68 -11.11 3.16 -20.98
N GLU A 69 -10.39 4.26 -21.21
CA GLU A 69 -10.02 5.21 -20.15
C GLU A 69 -11.25 5.92 -19.57
N MET A 70 -12.21 6.34 -20.41
CA MET A 70 -13.46 6.93 -19.93
C MET A 70 -14.25 5.95 -19.06
N ALA A 71 -14.37 4.68 -19.48
CA ALA A 71 -15.03 3.65 -18.70
C ALA A 71 -14.33 3.40 -17.36
N SER A 72 -13.00 3.35 -17.34
CA SER A 72 -12.21 3.17 -16.11
C SER A 72 -12.35 4.35 -15.15
N ARG A 73 -12.37 5.59 -15.67
CA ARG A 73 -12.62 6.80 -14.87
C ARG A 73 -14.02 6.78 -14.26
N ALA A 74 -15.05 6.48 -15.06
CA ALA A 74 -16.42 6.38 -14.57
C ALA A 74 -16.58 5.29 -13.49
N LYS A 75 -15.94 4.12 -13.66
CA LYS A 75 -15.89 3.05 -12.65
C LYS A 75 -15.26 3.55 -11.34
N SER A 76 -14.14 4.27 -11.44
CA SER A 76 -13.43 4.81 -10.27
C SER A 76 -14.25 5.85 -9.51
N ASP A 77 -14.88 6.77 -10.23
CA ASP A 77 -15.67 7.86 -9.65
C ASP A 77 -16.95 7.30 -9.00
N PHE A 78 -17.59 6.31 -9.63
CA PHE A 78 -18.71 5.58 -9.04
C PHE A 78 -18.33 4.89 -7.73
N LEU A 79 -17.21 4.16 -7.70
CA LEU A 79 -16.75 3.49 -6.48
C LEU A 79 -16.41 4.49 -5.38
N ALA A 80 -15.77 5.61 -5.72
CA ALA A 80 -15.46 6.69 -4.77
C ALA A 80 -16.72 7.28 -4.12
N SER A 81 -17.75 7.58 -4.92
CA SER A 81 -19.04 8.07 -4.41
C SER A 81 -19.72 7.05 -3.49
N MET A 82 -19.81 5.80 -3.95
CA MET A 82 -20.42 4.71 -3.17
C MET A 82 -19.70 4.46 -1.85
N SER A 83 -18.37 4.58 -1.81
CA SER A 83 -17.65 4.43 -0.55
C SER A 83 -18.03 5.50 0.48
N HIS A 84 -18.18 6.76 0.06
CA HIS A 84 -18.62 7.83 0.97
C HIS A 84 -20.04 7.61 1.46
N GLU A 85 -20.94 7.19 0.57
CA GLU A 85 -22.34 6.89 0.90
C GLU A 85 -22.49 5.67 1.82
N LEU A 86 -21.62 4.66 1.69
CA LEU A 86 -21.61 3.49 2.56
C LEU A 86 -20.93 3.76 3.91
N ARG A 87 -19.86 4.58 3.94
CA ARG A 87 -19.11 4.88 5.17
C ARG A 87 -19.95 5.63 6.19
N THR A 88 -20.79 6.56 5.75
CA THR A 88 -21.60 7.41 6.64
C THR A 88 -22.57 6.61 7.53
N PRO A 89 -23.48 5.77 7.00
CA PRO A 89 -24.36 4.95 7.82
C PRO A 89 -23.59 3.89 8.63
N LEU A 90 -22.51 3.35 8.06
CA LEU A 90 -21.68 2.33 8.72
C LEU A 90 -20.97 2.89 9.95
N ASN A 91 -20.42 4.10 9.86
CA ASN A 91 -19.83 4.80 11.01
C ASN A 91 -20.86 5.07 12.11
N GLY A 92 -22.13 5.34 11.73
CA GLY A 92 -23.23 5.44 12.69
C GLY A 92 -23.50 4.12 13.42
N ILE A 93 -23.61 3.01 12.68
CA ILE A 93 -23.79 1.66 13.24
C ILE A 93 -22.63 1.30 14.18
N LEU A 94 -21.39 1.55 13.75
CA LEU A 94 -20.20 1.29 14.55
C LEU A 94 -20.14 2.17 15.80
N GLY A 95 -20.54 3.45 15.70
CA GLY A 95 -20.64 4.35 16.84
C GLY A 95 -21.60 3.83 17.90
N TYR A 96 -22.81 3.42 17.50
CA TYR A 96 -23.77 2.82 18.43
C TYR A 96 -23.29 1.49 19.00
N ALA A 97 -22.67 0.63 18.19
CA ALA A 97 -22.09 -0.63 18.68
C ALA A 97 -21.00 -0.39 19.73
N GLN A 98 -20.13 0.61 19.51
CA GLN A 98 -19.09 0.99 20.49
C GLN A 98 -19.68 1.56 21.78
N ILE A 99 -20.74 2.38 21.70
CA ILE A 99 -21.46 2.89 22.88
C ILE A 99 -22.08 1.74 23.67
N LEU A 100 -22.79 0.83 23.00
CA LEU A 100 -23.42 -0.32 23.64
C LEU A 100 -22.39 -1.23 24.30
N LYS A 101 -21.25 -1.46 23.65
CA LYS A 101 -20.15 -2.27 24.21
C LYS A 101 -19.56 -1.71 25.50
N ARG A 102 -19.64 -0.38 25.69
CA ARG A 102 -19.19 0.30 26.92
C ARG A 102 -20.24 0.23 28.03
N ASP A 103 -21.50 -0.11 27.73
CA ASP A 103 -22.53 -0.32 28.74
C ASP A 103 -22.31 -1.67 29.44
N GLY A 104 -21.78 -1.62 30.66
CA GLY A 104 -21.51 -2.80 31.49
C GLY A 104 -22.76 -3.58 31.93
N ARG A 105 -23.97 -3.14 31.56
CA ARG A 105 -25.24 -3.80 31.90
C ARG A 105 -25.70 -4.80 30.84
N LEU A 106 -25.00 -4.93 29.72
CA LEU A 106 -25.35 -5.91 28.69
C LEU A 106 -25.21 -7.34 29.21
N ALA A 107 -26.24 -8.17 29.00
CA ALA A 107 -26.13 -9.59 29.26
C ALA A 107 -25.08 -10.22 28.30
N PRO A 108 -24.39 -11.32 28.68
CA PRO A 108 -23.34 -11.92 27.86
C PRO A 108 -23.74 -12.21 26.39
N PRO A 109 -24.96 -12.70 26.08
CA PRO A 109 -25.39 -12.89 24.70
C PRO A 109 -25.51 -11.57 23.90
N GLN A 110 -25.93 -10.48 24.56
CA GLN A 110 -26.09 -9.15 23.95
C GLN A 110 -24.73 -8.51 23.71
N ALA A 111 -23.80 -8.63 24.66
CA ALA A 111 -22.42 -8.18 24.49
C ALA A 111 -21.74 -8.89 23.31
N ASN A 112 -21.98 -10.20 23.15
CA ASN A 112 -21.48 -10.96 22.01
C ASN A 112 -22.11 -10.50 20.68
N ALA A 113 -23.43 -10.25 20.66
CA ALA A 113 -24.11 -9.73 19.48
C ALA A 113 -23.58 -8.35 19.05
N VAL A 114 -23.36 -7.44 20.00
CA VAL A 114 -22.77 -6.12 19.75
C VAL A 114 -21.34 -6.23 19.22
N LYS A 115 -20.54 -7.15 19.77
CA LYS A 115 -19.20 -7.45 19.24
C LYS A 115 -19.27 -7.94 17.79
N ILE A 116 -20.19 -8.86 17.47
CA ILE A 116 -20.36 -9.36 16.09
C ILE A 116 -20.75 -8.23 15.13
N ILE A 117 -21.65 -7.32 15.53
CA ILE A 117 -22.04 -6.15 14.72
C ILE A 117 -20.84 -5.25 14.47
N GLN A 118 -20.04 -4.96 15.52
CA GLN A 118 -18.84 -4.15 15.40
C GLN A 118 -17.82 -4.79 14.44
N ASP A 119 -17.48 -6.06 14.68
CA ASP A 119 -16.49 -6.80 13.88
C ASP A 119 -16.93 -6.86 12.40
N SER A 120 -18.23 -7.07 12.15
CA SER A 120 -18.81 -7.09 10.80
C SER A 120 -18.75 -5.73 10.12
N GLY A 121 -19.02 -4.64 10.85
CA GLY A 121 -18.97 -3.28 10.31
C GLY A 121 -17.55 -2.82 10.01
N GLU A 122 -16.58 -3.13 10.88
CA GLU A 122 -15.16 -2.87 10.64
C GLU A 122 -14.64 -3.67 9.44
N HIS A 123 -15.09 -4.93 9.29
CA HIS A 123 -14.78 -5.74 8.12
C HIS A 123 -15.34 -5.15 6.83
N LEU A 124 -16.60 -4.70 6.82
CA LEU A 124 -17.21 -4.07 5.65
C LEU A 124 -16.51 -2.76 5.26
N LEU A 125 -16.11 -1.95 6.24
CA LEU A 125 -15.37 -0.72 5.98
C LEU A 125 -14.01 -1.02 5.33
N THR A 126 -13.33 -2.07 5.81
CA THR A 126 -12.08 -2.55 5.22
C THR A 126 -12.28 -2.99 3.77
N LEU A 127 -13.31 -3.80 3.49
CA LEU A 127 -13.70 -4.22 2.14
C LEU A 127 -13.92 -3.04 1.19
N ILE A 128 -14.68 -2.04 1.63
CA ILE A 128 -14.97 -0.85 0.82
C ILE A 128 -13.67 -0.09 0.51
N ASN A 129 -12.80 0.08 1.52
CA ASN A 129 -11.52 0.76 1.34
C ASN A 129 -10.58 -0.02 0.40
N ASP A 130 -10.56 -1.35 0.51
CA ASP A 130 -9.78 -2.23 -0.36
C ASP A 130 -10.21 -2.11 -1.83
N ILE A 131 -11.52 -2.11 -2.09
CA ILE A 131 -12.07 -1.93 -3.44
C ILE A 131 -11.70 -0.55 -4.01
N LEU A 132 -11.76 0.50 -3.19
CA LEU A 132 -11.33 1.84 -3.61
C LEU A 132 -9.84 1.90 -3.94
N ASP A 133 -9.00 1.28 -3.10
CA ASP A 133 -7.56 1.25 -3.33
C ASP A 133 -7.25 0.52 -4.64
N LEU A 134 -7.89 -0.62 -4.90
CA LEU A 134 -7.76 -1.35 -6.17
C LEU A 134 -8.18 -0.48 -7.37
N ALA A 135 -9.31 0.23 -7.28
CA ALA A 135 -9.78 1.10 -8.35
C ALA A 135 -8.80 2.27 -8.64
N LYS A 136 -8.24 2.88 -7.59
CA LYS A 136 -7.25 3.97 -7.74
C LYS A 136 -5.95 3.48 -8.38
N ILE A 137 -5.52 2.28 -8.02
CA ILE A 137 -4.35 1.61 -8.58
C ILE A 137 -4.58 1.29 -10.06
N GLU A 138 -5.69 0.64 -10.42
CA GLU A 138 -6.05 0.31 -11.81
C GLU A 138 -6.08 1.55 -12.70
N ALA A 139 -6.56 2.68 -12.16
CA ALA A 139 -6.62 3.94 -12.86
C ALA A 139 -5.28 4.70 -12.93
N ARG A 140 -4.18 4.16 -12.37
CA ARG A 140 -2.88 4.84 -12.20
C ARG A 140 -2.98 6.20 -11.49
N LYS A 141 -4.00 6.35 -10.63
CA LYS A 141 -4.26 7.56 -9.84
C LYS A 141 -3.74 7.44 -8.40
N LEU A 142 -3.00 6.38 -8.07
CA LEU A 142 -2.39 6.23 -6.76
C LEU A 142 -1.19 7.18 -6.65
N GLU A 143 -1.33 8.21 -5.83
CA GLU A 143 -0.23 9.08 -5.42
C GLU A 143 0.30 8.61 -4.06
N LEU A 144 1.62 8.41 -3.98
CA LEU A 144 2.30 8.08 -2.73
C LEU A 144 2.57 9.35 -1.94
N ASN A 145 2.19 9.35 -0.66
CA ASN A 145 2.45 10.46 0.24
C ASN A 145 3.74 10.20 1.02
N LEU A 146 4.88 10.61 0.46
CA LEU A 146 6.19 10.37 1.08
C LEU A 146 6.41 11.28 2.28
N THR A 147 6.65 10.69 3.45
CA THR A 147 6.98 11.38 4.69
C THR A 147 8.23 10.79 5.35
N ASP A 148 8.91 11.61 6.15
CA ASP A 148 10.04 11.17 6.96
C ASP A 148 9.53 10.68 8.31
N PHE A 149 9.88 9.45 8.69
CA PHE A 149 9.46 8.88 9.97
C PHE A 149 10.52 7.99 10.60
N GLN A 150 10.49 7.88 11.93
CA GLN A 150 11.39 7.03 12.70
C GLN A 150 11.05 5.56 12.45
N PHE A 151 12.00 4.83 11.88
CA PHE A 151 11.75 3.46 11.42
C PHE A 151 11.58 2.47 12.56
N SER A 152 12.28 2.68 13.68
CA SER A 152 12.12 1.89 14.91
C SER A 152 10.69 1.97 15.45
N HIS A 153 10.16 3.18 15.66
CA HIS A 153 8.79 3.36 16.17
C HIS A 153 7.74 2.77 15.22
N PHE A 154 7.97 2.89 13.91
CA PHE A 154 7.10 2.28 12.90
C PHE A 154 7.03 0.75 13.07
N LEU A 155 8.19 0.09 13.21
CA LEU A 155 8.30 -1.35 13.41
C LEU A 155 7.74 -1.80 14.76
N GLU A 156 8.06 -1.09 15.85
CA GLU A 156 7.57 -1.37 17.20
C GLU A 156 6.03 -1.43 17.26
N GLY A 157 5.35 -0.49 16.60
CA GLY A 157 3.89 -0.48 16.52
C GLY A 157 3.31 -1.71 15.81
N ILE A 158 4.01 -2.22 14.78
CA ILE A 158 3.59 -3.45 14.09
C ILE A 158 3.89 -4.66 14.97
N ILE A 159 5.12 -4.78 15.48
CA ILE A 159 5.58 -5.90 16.31
C ILE A 159 4.65 -6.06 17.52
N GLY A 160 4.36 -4.99 18.25
CA GLY A 160 3.49 -5.03 19.43
C GLY A 160 2.08 -5.57 19.13
N MET A 161 1.50 -5.16 17.99
CA MET A 161 0.18 -5.63 17.56
C MET A 161 0.17 -7.13 17.28
N PHE A 162 1.18 -7.65 16.58
CA PHE A 162 1.24 -9.05 16.20
C PHE A 162 1.72 -9.97 17.33
N SER A 163 2.58 -9.48 18.22
CA SER A 163 2.93 -10.18 19.46
C SER A 163 1.68 -10.44 20.31
N LEU A 164 0.82 -9.43 20.51
CA LEU A 164 -0.40 -9.59 21.29
C LEU A 164 -1.38 -10.57 20.63
N ARG A 165 -1.58 -10.47 19.32
CA ARG A 165 -2.46 -11.40 18.57
C ARG A 165 -1.95 -12.84 18.60
N ALA A 166 -0.65 -13.05 18.50
CA ALA A 166 -0.05 -14.38 18.61
C ALA A 166 -0.22 -14.96 20.02
N GLN A 167 -0.03 -14.14 21.06
CA GLN A 167 -0.28 -14.52 22.46
C GLN A 167 -1.75 -14.93 22.68
N GLN A 168 -2.70 -14.19 22.11
CA GLN A 168 -4.13 -14.52 22.19
C GLN A 168 -4.48 -15.86 21.51
N LYS A 169 -3.71 -16.28 20.50
CA LYS A 169 -3.91 -17.57 19.83
C LYS A 169 -3.32 -18.74 20.64
N GLU A 170 -2.40 -18.47 21.57
CA GLU A 170 -1.68 -19.39 22.46
C GLU A 170 -0.80 -20.46 21.78
N THR A 171 -1.16 -20.88 20.56
CA THR A 171 -0.53 -21.96 19.79
C THR A 171 0.53 -21.49 18.81
N VAL A 172 0.69 -20.17 18.63
CA VAL A 172 1.60 -19.58 17.65
C VAL A 172 2.58 -18.64 18.34
N ARG A 173 3.87 -18.80 18.04
CA ARG A 173 4.92 -17.88 18.48
C ARG A 173 5.17 -16.83 17.41
N PHE A 174 5.25 -15.57 17.82
CA PHE A 174 5.68 -14.48 16.95
C PHE A 174 7.10 -14.07 17.32
N ALA A 175 7.98 -13.99 16.33
CA ALA A 175 9.36 -13.54 16.50
C ALA A 175 9.68 -12.40 15.54
N TYR A 176 10.48 -11.45 16.00
CA TYR A 176 11.02 -10.37 15.18
C TYR A 176 12.55 -10.44 15.19
N GLU A 177 13.15 -10.24 14.02
CA GLU A 177 14.61 -10.25 13.85
C GLU A 177 15.05 -9.11 12.92
N ALA A 178 15.92 -8.25 13.43
CA ALA A 178 16.68 -7.32 12.60
C ALA A 178 17.94 -8.04 12.09
N VAL A 179 17.97 -8.36 10.80
CA VAL A 179 19.04 -9.17 10.17
C VAL A 179 20.31 -8.33 9.94
N THR A 180 20.16 -7.02 9.84
CA THR A 180 21.25 -6.05 9.73
C THR A 180 20.96 -4.85 10.62
N ASP A 181 21.92 -3.93 10.74
CA ASP A 181 21.63 -2.59 11.23
C ASP A 181 20.53 -1.96 10.38
N LEU A 182 19.60 -1.27 11.03
CA LEU A 182 18.47 -0.61 10.38
C LEU A 182 18.66 0.91 10.41
N PRO A 183 18.14 1.63 9.39
CA PRO A 183 18.18 3.09 9.40
C PRO A 183 17.33 3.67 10.53
N THR A 184 17.69 4.85 11.01
CA THR A 184 16.96 5.56 12.06
C THR A 184 15.70 6.20 11.50
N VAL A 185 15.80 6.81 10.31
CA VAL A 185 14.69 7.46 9.62
C VAL A 185 14.63 6.97 8.18
N ILE A 186 13.42 6.73 7.67
CA ILE A 186 13.19 6.46 6.25
C ILE A 186 12.19 7.45 5.68
N ARG A 187 12.33 7.73 4.37
CA ARG A 187 11.35 8.52 3.60
C ARG A 187 10.49 7.58 2.77
N ALA A 188 9.24 7.40 3.16
CA ALA A 188 8.30 6.50 2.48
C ALA A 188 6.85 6.93 2.73
N ASP A 189 5.90 6.33 2.04
CA ASP A 189 4.49 6.40 2.44
C ASP A 189 4.25 5.44 3.62
N GLU A 190 4.28 5.98 4.84
CA GLU A 190 4.14 5.20 6.08
C GLU A 190 2.83 4.39 6.08
N LYS A 191 1.73 4.98 5.60
CA LYS A 191 0.42 4.35 5.63
C LYS A 191 0.37 3.15 4.70
N ARG A 192 0.89 3.28 3.48
CA ARG A 192 0.93 2.19 2.50
C ARG A 192 1.91 1.09 2.90
N LEU A 193 3.08 1.45 3.42
CA LEU A 193 4.03 0.48 3.95
C LEU A 193 3.43 -0.30 5.12
N ARG A 194 2.73 0.38 6.04
CA ARG A 194 2.00 -0.26 7.13
C ARG A 194 0.95 -1.23 6.59
N GLN A 195 0.13 -0.81 5.63
CA GLN A 195 -0.92 -1.63 5.02
C GLN A 195 -0.34 -2.93 4.42
N ILE A 196 0.76 -2.84 3.67
CA ILE A 196 1.48 -3.99 3.11
C ILE A 196 1.88 -4.96 4.22
N LEU A 197 2.58 -4.48 5.24
CA LEU A 197 3.09 -5.34 6.32
C LEU A 197 1.96 -5.94 7.17
N LEU A 198 0.92 -5.15 7.48
CA LEU A 198 -0.24 -5.65 8.21
C LEU A 198 -0.95 -6.76 7.44
N ASN A 199 -1.08 -6.65 6.12
CA ASN A 199 -1.72 -7.68 5.30
C ASN A 199 -0.88 -8.97 5.23
N LEU A 200 0.44 -8.86 5.05
CA LEU A 200 1.29 -10.04 5.01
C LEU A 200 1.36 -10.76 6.37
N LEU A 201 1.53 -10.01 7.45
CA LEU A 201 1.60 -10.56 8.81
C LEU A 201 0.24 -11.13 9.28
N SER A 202 -0.88 -10.50 8.90
CA SER A 202 -2.20 -11.02 9.24
C SER A 202 -2.48 -12.33 8.52
N ASN A 203 -2.09 -12.46 7.25
CA ASN A 203 -2.17 -13.72 6.53
C ASN A 203 -1.30 -14.80 7.19
N ALA A 204 -0.06 -14.48 7.54
CA ALA A 204 0.83 -15.43 8.23
C ALA A 204 0.24 -15.96 9.54
N LEU A 205 -0.29 -15.08 10.41
CA LEU A 205 -0.94 -15.51 11.66
C LEU A 205 -2.26 -16.25 11.43
N LYS A 206 -3.05 -15.81 10.44
CA LYS A 206 -4.34 -16.41 10.11
C LYS A 206 -4.17 -17.87 9.68
N PHE A 207 -3.19 -18.14 8.81
CA PHE A 207 -2.99 -19.46 8.20
C PHE A 207 -2.02 -20.37 8.94
N THR A 208 -1.48 -19.91 10.08
CA THR A 208 -0.66 -20.72 10.99
C THR A 208 -1.47 -21.10 12.21
N ASP A 209 -1.95 -22.35 12.28
CA ASP A 209 -2.73 -22.82 13.44
C ASP A 209 -1.86 -23.14 14.65
N THR A 210 -0.69 -23.72 14.40
CA THR A 210 0.33 -24.04 15.42
C THR A 210 1.71 -23.77 14.83
N GLY A 211 2.66 -23.37 15.66
CA GLY A 211 4.06 -23.16 15.24
C GLY A 211 4.53 -21.73 15.41
N GLN A 212 5.10 -21.13 14.36
CA GLN A 212 5.68 -19.79 14.46
C GLN A 212 5.49 -18.92 13.22
N VAL A 213 5.48 -17.61 13.46
CA VAL A 213 5.58 -16.56 12.45
C VAL A 213 6.79 -15.70 12.78
N VAL A 214 7.73 -15.58 11.85
CA VAL A 214 8.96 -14.80 11.99
C VAL A 214 8.88 -13.60 11.04
N PHE A 215 9.07 -12.41 11.59
CA PHE A 215 9.19 -11.17 10.85
C PHE A 215 10.64 -10.69 10.84
N GLN A 216 11.28 -10.77 9.68
CA GLN A 216 12.66 -10.35 9.49
C GLN A 216 12.72 -9.01 8.74
N VAL A 217 13.60 -8.13 9.19
CA VAL A 217 13.86 -6.85 8.53
C VAL A 217 15.37 -6.69 8.34
N GLY A 218 15.79 -6.41 7.12
CA GLY A 218 17.16 -6.11 6.77
C GLY A 218 17.24 -4.85 5.92
N ALA A 219 18.40 -4.22 5.93
CA ALA A 219 18.71 -3.02 5.17
C ALA A 219 20.08 -3.18 4.51
N VAL A 220 20.14 -2.93 3.20
CA VAL A 220 21.38 -2.88 2.44
C VAL A 220 21.68 -1.41 2.14
N ARG A 221 22.84 -0.94 2.62
CA ARG A 221 23.38 0.35 2.19
C ARG A 221 23.98 0.17 0.80
N HIS A 222 23.49 0.92 -0.19
CA HIS A 222 24.22 1.03 -1.45
C HIS A 222 25.40 1.97 -1.23
N ALA A 223 26.54 1.41 -0.83
CA ALA A 223 27.79 2.14 -0.84
C ALA A 223 28.11 2.49 -2.30
N GLN A 224 28.21 3.78 -2.61
CA GLN A 224 28.90 4.20 -3.83
C GLN A 224 30.37 3.80 -3.69
N GLN A 225 30.73 2.65 -4.26
CA GLN A 225 31.86 2.41 -5.18
C GLN A 225 32.49 1.01 -5.03
N GLU A 226 32.88 0.47 -6.19
CA GLU A 226 33.74 -0.69 -6.38
C GLU A 226 34.95 -0.65 -5.43
N GLY A 227 35.19 -1.76 -4.74
CA GLY A 227 36.45 -2.00 -4.06
C GLY A 227 36.32 -2.29 -2.56
N SER A 228 36.36 -3.58 -2.24
CA SER A 228 36.70 -4.19 -0.94
C SER A 228 35.63 -4.28 0.16
N ASN A 229 35.20 -5.53 0.39
CA ASN A 229 34.67 -6.12 1.62
C ASN A 229 33.77 -5.24 2.50
N GLY A 230 32.57 -4.91 2.02
CA GLY A 230 31.30 -4.85 2.78
C GLY A 230 31.20 -4.01 4.06
N VAL A 231 32.28 -3.38 4.52
CA VAL A 231 32.36 -2.61 5.76
C VAL A 231 32.45 -1.15 5.37
N TRP A 232 31.32 -0.47 5.47
CA TRP A 232 31.24 0.96 5.24
C TRP A 232 32.00 1.71 6.33
N ARG A 233 32.97 2.53 5.94
CA ARG A 233 33.56 3.57 6.80
C ARG A 233 33.13 4.93 6.24
N PRO A 234 32.59 5.85 7.06
CA PRO A 234 32.28 7.19 6.60
C PRO A 234 33.57 7.84 6.08
N GLN A 235 33.53 8.39 4.87
CA GLN A 235 34.62 9.25 4.40
C GLN A 235 34.65 10.52 5.29
N PRO A 236 35.82 10.96 5.76
CA PRO A 236 35.93 12.19 6.53
C PRO A 236 35.38 13.37 5.70
N GLY A 237 34.28 13.97 6.17
CA GLY A 237 33.65 15.12 5.50
C GLY A 237 32.26 14.86 4.88
N GLN A 238 31.79 13.60 4.80
CA GLN A 238 30.38 13.36 4.47
C GLN A 238 29.51 13.49 5.73
N SER A 239 28.59 14.45 5.73
CA SER A 239 27.64 14.65 6.83
C SER A 239 26.75 13.42 7.00
N THR A 240 26.73 12.83 8.19
CA THR A 240 25.79 11.76 8.63
C THR A 240 24.31 12.18 8.62
N GLU A 241 24.02 13.41 8.24
CA GLU A 241 22.68 14.01 8.22
C GLU A 241 21.98 13.94 6.85
N GLN A 242 22.56 13.28 5.84
CA GLN A 242 21.96 13.19 4.51
C GLN A 242 21.28 11.84 4.27
N PHE A 243 20.08 11.89 3.69
CA PHE A 243 19.38 10.70 3.21
C PHE A 243 20.17 10.05 2.07
N GLN A 244 20.49 8.77 2.22
CA GLN A 244 21.13 7.96 1.20
C GLN A 244 20.16 6.92 0.63
N PRO A 245 20.23 6.60 -0.67
CA PRO A 245 19.44 5.53 -1.23
C PRO A 245 19.89 4.19 -0.62
N GLY A 246 18.95 3.45 -0.08
CA GLY A 246 19.17 2.08 0.41
C GLY A 246 18.05 1.16 -0.05
N GLN A 247 18.22 -0.13 0.20
CA GLN A 247 17.20 -1.14 -0.03
C GLN A 247 16.80 -1.78 1.29
N LEU A 248 15.51 -1.77 1.61
CA LEU A 248 14.96 -2.55 2.72
C LEU A 248 14.43 -3.87 2.19
N ARG A 249 14.70 -4.93 2.95
CA ARG A 249 14.12 -6.24 2.75
C ARG A 249 13.29 -6.61 3.98
N PHE A 250 12.03 -6.94 3.75
CA PHE A 250 11.12 -7.48 4.75
C PHE A 250 10.83 -8.94 4.40
N ALA A 251 10.97 -9.84 5.35
CA ALA A 251 10.65 -11.26 5.18
C ALA A 251 9.63 -11.67 6.23
N ILE A 252 8.54 -12.31 5.80
CA ILE A 252 7.52 -12.90 6.67
C ILE A 252 7.54 -14.39 6.40
N ILE A 253 7.93 -15.16 7.41
CA ILE A 253 8.08 -16.61 7.33
C ILE A 253 7.09 -17.23 8.31
N ASP A 254 6.19 -18.06 7.79
CA ASP A 254 5.21 -18.79 8.59
C ASP A 254 5.41 -20.30 8.46
N THR A 255 4.98 -21.05 9.48
CA THR A 255 4.95 -22.52 9.46
C THR A 255 3.54 -23.05 9.27
N GLY A 256 2.69 -22.30 8.55
CA GLY A 256 1.28 -22.61 8.38
C GLY A 256 1.01 -23.71 7.35
N ILE A 257 -0.22 -23.72 6.84
CA ILE A 257 -0.70 -24.74 5.89
C ILE A 257 0.05 -24.76 4.55
N GLY A 258 0.81 -23.70 4.23
CA GLY A 258 1.45 -23.51 2.94
C GLY A 258 0.44 -23.32 1.79
N ILE A 259 0.97 -23.13 0.58
CA ILE A 259 0.20 -22.78 -0.63
C ILE A 259 0.63 -23.74 -1.73
N SER A 260 -0.33 -24.31 -2.48
CA SER A 260 0.00 -25.19 -3.61
C SER A 260 0.52 -24.40 -4.82
N PRO A 261 1.30 -25.02 -5.72
CA PRO A 261 1.79 -24.36 -6.93
C PRO A 261 0.67 -23.74 -7.79
N GLN A 262 -0.46 -24.43 -7.92
CA GLN A 262 -1.61 -23.92 -8.68
C GLN A 262 -2.27 -22.70 -8.02
N GLN A 263 -2.18 -22.62 -6.68
CA GLN A 263 -2.71 -21.50 -5.92
C GLN A 263 -1.75 -20.30 -5.96
N LEU A 264 -0.43 -20.52 -5.96
CA LEU A 264 0.58 -19.45 -6.06
C LEU A 264 0.39 -18.57 -7.31
N GLU A 265 -0.06 -19.15 -8.42
CA GLU A 265 -0.38 -18.41 -9.65
C GLU A 265 -1.59 -17.48 -9.50
N LYS A 266 -2.45 -17.75 -8.51
CA LYS A 266 -3.77 -17.10 -8.36
C LYS A 266 -3.89 -16.23 -7.11
N ILE A 267 -3.03 -16.40 -6.09
CA ILE A 267 -3.19 -15.71 -4.79
C ILE A 267 -3.13 -14.18 -4.89
N PHE A 268 -2.59 -13.65 -5.99
CA PHE A 268 -2.51 -12.22 -6.25
C PHE A 268 -3.63 -11.69 -7.15
N LEU A 269 -4.48 -12.58 -7.68
CA LEU A 269 -5.66 -12.18 -8.42
C LEU A 269 -6.74 -11.66 -7.46
N PRO A 270 -7.45 -10.56 -7.79
CA PRO A 270 -8.51 -10.05 -6.95
C PRO A 270 -9.59 -11.10 -6.69
N PHE A 271 -10.04 -11.19 -5.42
CA PHE A 271 -11.11 -12.09 -4.95
C PHE A 271 -10.76 -13.59 -4.94
N GLU A 272 -9.54 -13.97 -5.32
CA GLU A 272 -9.08 -15.36 -5.23
C GLU A 272 -8.65 -15.70 -3.79
N GLN A 273 -8.94 -16.94 -3.37
CA GLN A 273 -8.61 -17.43 -2.04
C GLN A 273 -8.06 -18.86 -2.07
N ALA A 274 -6.85 -19.04 -1.56
CA ALA A 274 -6.14 -20.33 -1.53
C ALA A 274 -6.59 -21.28 -0.39
N CYS A 275 -7.79 -21.09 0.17
CA CYS A 275 -8.23 -21.83 1.36
C CYS A 275 -9.58 -22.55 1.18
N GLU A 276 -9.79 -23.56 2.02
CA GLU A 276 -11.05 -24.30 2.10
C GLU A 276 -12.23 -23.39 2.43
N PRO A 277 -13.45 -23.71 1.95
CA PRO A 277 -14.66 -22.89 2.12
C PRO A 277 -14.92 -22.44 3.56
N ALA A 278 -14.58 -23.27 4.56
CA ALA A 278 -14.77 -22.96 5.98
C ALA A 278 -13.89 -21.80 6.47
N ARG A 279 -12.71 -21.57 5.88
CA ARG A 279 -11.79 -20.45 6.22
C ARG A 279 -11.93 -19.24 5.28
N ARG A 280 -12.76 -19.34 4.23
CA ARG A 280 -13.04 -18.24 3.28
C ARG A 280 -13.78 -17.07 3.91
N ALA A 281 -14.58 -17.33 4.96
CA ALA A 281 -15.41 -16.34 5.62
C ALA A 281 -14.63 -15.18 6.30
N GLU A 282 -13.32 -15.35 6.54
CA GLU A 282 -12.50 -14.37 7.27
C GLU A 282 -11.62 -13.50 6.37
N GLY A 283 -11.85 -13.44 5.06
CA GLY A 283 -10.99 -12.68 4.14
C GLY A 283 -11.70 -12.20 2.90
N THR A 284 -11.22 -11.09 2.34
CA THR A 284 -11.81 -10.41 1.17
C THR A 284 -11.28 -10.97 -0.15
N GLY A 285 -10.12 -11.65 -0.11
CA GLY A 285 -9.37 -12.03 -1.31
C GLY A 285 -8.71 -10.85 -2.04
N LEU A 286 -8.76 -9.63 -1.47
CA LEU A 286 -8.19 -8.42 -2.08
C LEU A 286 -6.83 -8.04 -1.52
N GLY A 287 -6.53 -8.45 -0.27
CA GLY A 287 -5.35 -7.99 0.45
C GLY A 287 -4.04 -8.24 -0.29
N LEU A 288 -3.80 -9.45 -0.80
CA LEU A 288 -2.57 -9.78 -1.53
C LEU A 288 -2.47 -9.08 -2.89
N ALA A 289 -3.58 -8.96 -3.63
CA ALA A 289 -3.64 -8.20 -4.88
C ALA A 289 -3.29 -6.72 -4.67
N ILE A 290 -3.86 -6.10 -3.63
CA ILE A 290 -3.55 -4.71 -3.25
C ILE A 290 -2.08 -4.61 -2.81
N THR A 291 -1.60 -5.58 -2.03
CA THR A 291 -0.20 -5.60 -1.56
C THR A 291 0.77 -5.61 -2.73
N GLN A 292 0.59 -6.50 -3.72
CA GLN A 292 1.45 -6.56 -4.90
C GLN A 292 1.48 -5.21 -5.63
N ASN A 293 0.30 -4.65 -5.91
CA ASN A 293 0.21 -3.38 -6.62
C ASN A 293 0.81 -2.20 -5.84
N LEU A 294 0.63 -2.14 -4.52
CA LEU A 294 1.24 -1.11 -3.68
C LEU A 294 2.77 -1.23 -3.68
N VAL A 295 3.29 -2.46 -3.62
CA VAL A 295 4.74 -2.72 -3.69
C VAL A 295 5.30 -2.27 -5.04
N GLU A 296 4.63 -2.59 -6.14
CA GLU A 296 5.01 -2.15 -7.49
C GLU A 296 4.95 -0.62 -7.62
N ALA A 297 3.91 0.02 -7.10
CA ALA A 297 3.79 1.49 -7.08
C ALA A 297 4.91 2.16 -6.26
N MET A 298 5.40 1.49 -5.21
CA MET A 298 6.55 1.91 -4.41
C MET A 298 7.91 1.57 -5.07
N GLY A 299 7.90 0.99 -6.28
CA GLY A 299 9.12 0.59 -7.00
C GLY A 299 9.84 -0.61 -6.38
N GLY A 300 9.11 -1.44 -5.64
CA GLY A 300 9.63 -2.66 -5.01
C GLY A 300 9.27 -3.94 -5.74
N ASN A 301 9.65 -5.07 -5.15
CA ASN A 301 9.31 -6.41 -5.62
C ASN A 301 8.81 -7.26 -4.45
N LEU A 302 7.72 -8.01 -4.66
CA LEU A 302 7.17 -8.97 -3.73
C LEU A 302 7.32 -10.39 -4.31
N GLN A 303 7.99 -11.25 -3.56
CA GLN A 303 8.21 -12.65 -3.90
C GLN A 303 7.59 -13.55 -2.84
N VAL A 304 7.15 -14.73 -3.26
CA VAL A 304 6.58 -15.74 -2.37
C VAL A 304 7.15 -17.11 -2.73
N ASN A 305 7.60 -17.83 -1.71
CA ASN A 305 7.95 -19.24 -1.79
C ASN A 305 7.13 -19.99 -0.75
N SER A 306 6.42 -21.03 -1.13
CA SER A 306 5.56 -21.78 -0.21
C SER A 306 5.54 -23.25 -0.59
N THR A 307 5.41 -24.11 0.42
CA THR A 307 5.25 -25.55 0.22
C THR A 307 4.10 -26.03 1.11
N PRO A 308 3.10 -26.77 0.55
CA PRO A 308 1.99 -27.28 1.35
C PRO A 308 2.47 -28.07 2.57
N GLY A 309 1.94 -27.72 3.74
CA GLY A 309 2.26 -28.29 5.04
C GLY A 309 3.59 -27.83 5.67
N GLN A 310 4.37 -26.98 4.99
CA GLN A 310 5.64 -26.44 5.51
C GLN A 310 5.60 -24.93 5.75
N GLY A 311 4.50 -24.28 5.39
CA GLY A 311 4.30 -22.83 5.51
C GLY A 311 4.78 -22.03 4.30
N SER A 312 4.88 -20.72 4.48
CA SER A 312 5.19 -19.77 3.39
C SER A 312 6.24 -18.76 3.80
N HIS A 313 6.96 -18.24 2.81
CA HIS A 313 7.95 -17.19 2.93
C HIS A 313 7.65 -16.10 1.92
N PHE A 314 7.15 -14.97 2.41
CA PHE A 314 6.97 -13.74 1.64
C PHE A 314 8.19 -12.83 1.82
N SER A 315 8.84 -12.44 0.73
CA SER A 315 9.98 -11.53 0.71
C SER A 315 9.60 -10.27 -0.07
N LEU A 316 9.71 -9.12 0.58
CA LEU A 316 9.44 -7.80 0.03
C LEU A 316 10.75 -7.01 -0.01
N GLU A 317 11.09 -6.45 -1.17
CA GLU A 317 12.26 -5.60 -1.35
C GLU A 317 11.86 -4.24 -1.92
N VAL A 318 12.19 -3.15 -1.23
CA VAL A 318 11.82 -1.78 -1.63
C VAL A 318 12.98 -0.82 -1.40
N LYS A 319 13.15 0.13 -2.32
CA LYS A 319 14.19 1.17 -2.22
C LYS A 319 13.62 2.41 -1.53
N PHE A 320 14.33 2.90 -0.52
CA PHE A 320 13.97 4.14 0.18
C PHE A 320 15.18 5.05 0.34
N PRO A 321 14.98 6.37 0.37
CA PRO A 321 15.92 7.27 1.01
C PRO A 321 15.95 6.97 2.53
N MET A 322 17.14 6.80 3.08
CA MET A 322 17.35 6.41 4.48
C MET A 322 18.38 7.31 5.15
N LEU A 323 18.13 7.65 6.40
CA LEU A 323 19.07 8.35 7.26
C LEU A 323 19.51 7.42 8.39
N TRP A 324 20.82 7.31 8.55
CA TRP A 324 21.45 6.41 9.50
C TRP A 324 22.14 7.25 10.56
N SER A 325 21.72 7.13 11.82
CA SER A 325 22.50 7.66 12.93
C SER A 325 23.70 6.74 13.18
N PRO A 326 24.89 7.28 13.52
CA PRO A 326 25.92 6.47 14.14
C PRO A 326 25.32 5.83 15.39
N VAL A 327 25.36 4.51 15.44
CA VAL A 327 25.03 3.75 16.64
C VAL A 327 26.17 3.98 17.61
N ASP A 328 25.90 4.58 18.77
CA ASP A 328 26.89 4.59 19.85
C ASP A 328 27.24 3.13 20.20
N ALA A 329 28.47 2.73 19.90
CA ALA A 329 28.98 1.37 20.05
C ALA A 329 29.04 0.89 21.52
N SER A 330 28.52 1.67 22.48
CA SER A 330 28.43 1.30 23.89
C SER A 330 27.16 0.52 24.25
N VAL A 331 26.23 0.28 23.31
CA VAL A 331 25.01 -0.50 23.56
C VAL A 331 24.91 -1.70 22.63
N GLN A 332 26.00 -2.45 22.47
CA GLN A 332 25.95 -3.83 21.98
C GLN A 332 26.26 -4.77 23.15
N SER A 333 25.21 -5.21 23.85
CA SER A 333 25.24 -6.48 24.56
C SER A 333 24.03 -7.30 24.14
N SER A 334 24.30 -8.37 23.41
CA SER A 334 23.45 -9.55 23.24
C SER A 334 22.42 -9.71 24.35
N HIS A 335 21.16 -9.39 24.08
CA HIS A 335 20.04 -9.86 24.88
C HIS A 335 19.05 -10.54 23.93
N PRO A 336 18.75 -11.84 24.10
CA PRO A 336 17.61 -12.43 23.41
C PRO A 336 16.37 -11.63 23.81
N TRP A 337 15.60 -11.19 22.81
CA TRP A 337 14.34 -10.49 23.03
C TRP A 337 13.49 -11.27 24.04
N ARG A 338 13.27 -10.66 25.20
CA ARG A 338 12.21 -11.07 26.14
C ARG A 338 10.98 -10.22 25.82
N PRO A 339 9.76 -10.77 25.87
CA PRO A 339 8.57 -9.94 25.83
C PRO A 339 8.71 -8.90 26.95
N PRO A 340 8.28 -7.65 26.74
CA PRO A 340 8.20 -6.70 27.83
C PRO A 340 7.33 -7.36 28.90
N GLN A 341 7.92 -7.59 30.08
CA GLN A 341 7.11 -7.76 31.29
C GLN A 341 6.16 -6.56 31.34
N PRO A 342 4.91 -6.74 31.80
CA PRO A 342 3.95 -5.64 31.86
C PRO A 342 4.64 -4.45 32.50
N ALA A 343 4.76 -3.37 31.71
CA ALA A 343 5.53 -2.21 32.10
C ALA A 343 5.06 -1.78 33.48
N THR A 344 5.93 -1.96 34.48
CA THR A 344 5.82 -1.20 35.71
C THR A 344 6.02 0.24 35.27
N ALA A 345 4.91 0.97 35.31
CA ALA A 345 4.83 2.42 35.31
C ALA A 345 5.89 3.12 34.44
N PHE A 346 5.50 3.46 33.20
CA PHE A 346 5.89 4.77 32.72
C PHE A 346 5.60 5.75 33.85
N LEU A 347 6.60 6.51 34.28
CA LEU A 347 6.34 7.78 34.95
C LEU A 347 5.65 8.66 33.89
N GLU A 348 4.37 8.38 33.64
CA GLU A 348 3.46 9.34 33.04
C GLU A 348 3.46 10.51 34.03
N GLU A 349 3.92 11.68 33.58
CA GLU A 349 3.70 12.91 34.32
C GLU A 349 2.22 12.93 34.74
N GLU A 350 1.98 12.85 36.04
CA GLU A 350 0.66 12.80 36.63
C GLU A 350 0.03 14.19 36.40
N LEU A 351 -0.61 14.36 35.24
CA LEU A 351 -1.25 15.63 34.88
C LEU A 351 -2.36 15.86 35.90
N THR A 352 -2.27 16.97 36.64
CA THR A 352 -3.35 17.41 37.53
C THR A 352 -4.56 17.79 36.70
N PRO A 353 -5.68 17.05 36.79
CA PRO A 353 -6.86 17.32 36.00
C PRO A 353 -7.61 18.53 36.55
N PRO A 354 -8.32 19.29 35.68
CA PRO A 354 -9.20 20.36 36.14
C PRO A 354 -10.40 19.79 36.94
N PRO A 355 -11.17 20.63 37.64
CA PRO A 355 -12.31 20.17 38.43
C PRO A 355 -13.28 19.28 37.62
N PRO A 356 -13.99 18.33 38.25
CA PRO A 356 -14.89 17.40 37.55
C PRO A 356 -15.96 18.09 36.70
N GLU A 357 -16.41 19.28 37.11
CA GLU A 357 -17.35 20.11 36.35
C GLU A 357 -16.75 20.58 35.01
N GLU A 358 -15.47 20.96 34.98
CA GLU A 358 -14.76 21.32 33.76
C GLU A 358 -14.49 20.12 32.87
N LEU A 359 -14.12 18.98 33.46
CA LEU A 359 -13.93 17.72 32.72
C LEU A 359 -15.22 17.26 32.05
N ALA A 360 -16.37 17.37 32.73
CA ALA A 360 -17.67 17.01 32.16
C ALA A 360 -18.03 17.91 30.96
N ILE A 361 -17.76 19.21 31.04
CA ILE A 361 -17.98 20.15 29.93
C ILE A 361 -17.03 19.86 28.77
N LEU A 362 -15.75 19.59 29.04
CA LEU A 362 -14.78 19.21 28.01
C LEU A 362 -15.17 17.90 27.32
N LEU A 363 -15.67 16.92 28.07
CA LEU A 363 -16.12 15.63 27.55
C LEU A 363 -17.36 15.79 26.67
N ASP A 364 -18.37 16.57 27.11
CA ASP A 364 -19.57 16.85 26.33
C ASP A 364 -19.24 17.57 25.01
N LEU A 365 -18.38 18.59 25.05
CA LEU A 365 -17.94 19.31 23.85
C LEU A 365 -17.11 18.43 22.90
N ALA A 366 -16.29 17.53 23.44
CA ALA A 366 -15.54 16.56 22.65
C ALA A 366 -16.46 15.52 22.00
N MET A 367 -17.45 15.00 22.73
CA MET A 367 -18.43 14.04 22.20
C MET A 367 -19.37 14.64 21.16
N LYS A 368 -19.69 15.94 21.25
CA LYS A 368 -20.49 16.67 20.25
C LYS A 368 -19.67 17.15 19.05
N GLY A 369 -18.35 16.94 19.03
CA GLY A 369 -17.48 17.38 17.94
C GLY A 369 -17.35 18.91 17.82
N GLU A 370 -17.66 19.66 18.88
CA GLU A 370 -17.65 21.13 18.85
C GLU A 370 -16.24 21.70 19.05
N ILE A 371 -15.32 21.43 18.12
CA ILE A 371 -13.89 21.76 18.22
C ILE A 371 -13.63 23.25 18.53
N ARG A 372 -14.45 24.17 17.99
CA ARG A 372 -14.33 25.61 18.27
C ARG A 372 -14.69 25.96 19.71
N ALA A 373 -15.74 25.34 20.26
CA ALA A 373 -16.14 25.53 21.64
C ALA A 373 -15.14 24.84 22.59
N LEU A 374 -14.67 23.64 22.23
CA LEU A 374 -13.65 22.90 22.95
C LEU A 374 -12.35 23.70 23.07
N LYS A 375 -11.87 24.32 21.99
CA LYS A 375 -10.67 25.17 22.01
C LYS A 375 -10.81 26.38 22.97
N ARG A 376 -11.98 27.01 23.00
CA ARG A 376 -12.28 28.10 23.96
C ARG A 376 -12.28 27.61 25.39
N ARG A 377 -12.88 26.43 25.64
CA ARG A 377 -12.94 25.85 26.99
C ARG A 377 -11.58 25.38 27.50
N VAL A 378 -10.75 24.79 26.64
CA VAL A 378 -9.36 24.44 26.97
C VAL A 378 -8.53 25.67 27.33
N SER A 379 -8.73 26.79 26.62
CA SER A 379 -8.06 28.06 26.95
C SER A 379 -8.53 28.64 28.29
N HIS A 380 -9.80 28.43 28.65
CA HIS A 380 -10.33 28.79 29.96
C HIS A 380 -9.72 27.94 31.09
N VAL A 381 -9.57 26.63 30.87
CA VAL A 381 -8.89 25.71 31.80
C VAL A 381 -7.42 26.06 32.01
N GLU A 382 -6.73 26.53 30.98
CA GLU A 382 -5.34 27.01 31.10
C GLU A 382 -5.21 28.27 31.98
N GLN A 383 -6.28 29.06 32.11
CA GLN A 383 -6.32 30.31 32.88
C GLN A 383 -6.88 30.13 34.30
N LEU A 384 -7.48 28.98 34.62
CA LEU A 384 -8.11 28.71 35.90
C LEU A 384 -7.09 28.54 37.05
N ASP A 385 -6.01 27.82 36.82
CA ASP A 385 -4.94 27.58 37.81
C ASP A 385 -3.66 27.11 37.08
N GLU A 386 -2.48 27.52 37.56
CA GLU A 386 -1.17 27.11 37.02
C GLU A 386 -1.02 25.58 36.96
N LYS A 387 -1.60 24.86 37.94
CA LYS A 387 -1.53 23.40 38.00
C LYS A 387 -2.24 22.71 36.82
N PHE A 388 -3.22 23.35 36.17
CA PHE A 388 -3.95 22.72 35.05
C PHE A 388 -3.32 22.99 33.68
N LYS A 389 -2.30 23.86 33.61
CA LYS A 389 -1.63 24.19 32.33
C LYS A 389 -1.02 23.00 31.61
N PRO A 390 -0.37 22.03 32.27
CA PRO A 390 0.15 20.84 31.59
C PRO A 390 -0.95 20.04 30.89
N PHE A 391 -2.10 19.86 31.56
CA PHE A 391 -3.28 19.19 31.01
C PHE A 391 -3.87 19.99 29.82
N ALA A 392 -4.09 21.30 30.00
CA ALA A 392 -4.65 22.15 28.97
C ALA A 392 -3.78 22.24 27.72
N ARG A 393 -2.45 22.31 27.87
CA ARG A 393 -1.50 22.32 26.75
C ARG A 393 -1.53 21.03 25.95
N LYS A 394 -1.56 19.88 26.65
CA LYS A 394 -1.63 18.56 26.01
C LYS A 394 -2.95 18.39 25.25
N LEU A 395 -4.07 18.79 25.87
CA LEU A 395 -5.37 18.76 25.22
C LEU A 395 -5.43 19.73 24.01
N SER A 396 -4.85 20.92 24.12
CA SER A 396 -4.75 21.91 23.04
C SER A 396 -3.95 21.39 21.84
N GLN A 397 -2.91 20.58 22.06
CA GLN A 397 -2.16 19.93 20.97
C GLN A 397 -3.03 18.97 20.17
N PHE A 398 -3.86 18.16 20.83
CA PHE A 398 -4.78 17.25 20.15
C PHE A 398 -5.93 17.99 19.46
N VAL A 399 -6.48 19.04 20.09
CA VAL A 399 -7.49 19.92 19.49
C VAL A 399 -6.97 20.60 18.22
N LYS A 400 -5.71 21.05 18.20
CA LYS A 400 -5.09 21.65 16.99
C LYS A 400 -4.89 20.64 15.86
N LYS A 401 -4.64 19.38 16.18
CA LYS A 401 -4.43 18.30 15.21
C LYS A 401 -5.74 17.63 14.75
N TYR A 402 -6.89 18.06 15.28
CA TYR A 402 -8.19 17.42 15.06
C TYR A 402 -8.17 15.92 15.39
N ASP A 403 -7.38 15.53 16.40
CA ASP A 403 -7.20 14.14 16.80
C ASP A 403 -8.28 13.72 17.82
N GLU A 404 -9.48 13.47 17.32
CA GLU A 404 -10.68 13.18 18.12
C GLU A 404 -10.50 11.96 19.04
N VAL A 405 -9.73 10.96 18.59
CA VAL A 405 -9.42 9.75 19.38
C VAL A 405 -8.54 10.10 20.58
N GLN A 406 -7.50 10.91 20.39
CA GLN A 406 -6.61 11.32 21.48
C GLN A 406 -7.27 12.34 22.43
N ILE A 407 -8.16 13.21 21.92
CA ILE A 407 -8.96 14.13 22.74
C ILE A 407 -9.83 13.34 23.71
N LEU A 408 -10.60 12.37 23.20
CA LEU A 408 -11.49 11.55 24.03
C LEU A 408 -10.71 10.62 24.97
N ALA A 409 -9.58 10.08 24.54
CA ALA A 409 -8.72 9.25 25.39
C ALA A 409 -8.12 10.05 26.56
N LEU A 410 -7.66 11.30 26.30
CA LEU A 410 -7.09 12.15 27.34
C LEU A 410 -8.15 12.63 28.34
N ILE A 411 -9.31 13.11 27.88
CA ILE A 411 -10.37 13.59 28.78
C ILE A 411 -10.98 12.40 29.56
N GLY A 412 -11.24 11.29 28.88
CA GLY A 412 -11.82 10.08 29.47
C GLY A 412 -10.95 9.43 30.54
N LYS A 413 -9.63 9.63 30.50
CA LYS A 413 -8.69 9.15 31.55
C LYS A 413 -8.93 9.80 32.91
N TYR A 414 -9.45 11.04 32.93
CA TYR A 414 -9.61 11.83 34.16
C TYR A 414 -11.07 12.12 34.54
N ALA A 415 -12.02 11.77 33.67
CA ALA A 415 -13.47 11.96 33.90
C ALA A 415 -14.14 10.82 34.68
N GLY A 416 -13.35 9.95 35.34
CA GLY A 416 -13.80 8.77 36.08
C GLY A 416 -13.89 8.97 37.58
#